data_AF-A0A7W7HBF5-F1
#
_entry.id   AF-A0A7W7HBF5-F1
#
_cell.length_a   1.000
_cell.length_b   1.000
_cell.length_c   1.000
_cell.angle_alpha   90.00
_cell.angle_beta   90.00
_cell.angle_gamma   90.00
#
_symmetry.space_group_name_H-M   'P 1'
#
loop_
_entity.id
_entity.type
_entity.pdbx_description
1 polymer ?
#
loop_
_entity_poly.entity_id
_entity_poly.type
_entity_poly.pdbx_seq_one_letter_code
_entity_poly.pdbx_strand_id
1 'polypeptide(L)'
;MATSAAPIFFDDVRSYLDAAMWFVSMAVQAVALIHCLTQRGAGFQALGTLPKGAWAAIIGVCLALTVLVGLSLLIITMIGVAAALIYMLDVRPGLKDLSDGKGFW
;
A
#
# COMPACT_ATOMS: atom_id res chain seq x y z
N MET A 1 15.26 -35.10 -8.83
CA MET A 1 14.97 -34.51 -7.50
C MET A 1 16.23 -33.76 -7.08
N ALA A 2 16.29 -32.46 -7.39
CA ALA A 2 17.47 -31.67 -7.04
C ALA A 2 17.43 -31.43 -5.53
N THR A 3 18.30 -32.14 -4.80
CA THR A 3 18.56 -31.86 -3.39
C THR A 3 19.26 -30.51 -3.35
N SER A 4 18.48 -29.44 -3.15
CA SER A 4 19.02 -28.12 -2.84
C SER A 4 19.92 -28.27 -1.61
N ALA A 5 21.11 -27.68 -1.65
CA ALA A 5 22.01 -27.60 -0.49
C ALA A 5 21.47 -26.67 0.63
N ALA A 6 20.15 -26.51 0.69
CA ALA A 6 19.48 -25.59 1.58
C ALA A 6 19.53 -26.13 3.01
N PRO A 7 19.80 -25.26 4.01
CA PRO A 7 19.70 -25.65 5.41
C PRO A 7 18.29 -26.16 5.75
N ILE A 8 18.21 -27.11 6.70
CA ILE A 8 16.94 -27.73 7.14
C ILE A 8 15.88 -26.74 7.66
N PHE A 9 16.29 -25.54 8.06
CA PHE A 9 15.41 -24.48 8.59
C PHE A 9 15.03 -23.41 7.54
N PHE A 10 15.49 -23.56 6.28
CA PHE A 10 15.27 -22.58 5.22
C PHE A 10 13.77 -22.29 5.00
N ASP A 11 12.95 -23.34 5.01
CA ASP A 11 11.51 -23.20 4.78
C ASP A 11 10.81 -22.48 5.94
N ASP A 12 11.25 -22.69 7.18
CA ASP A 12 10.72 -21.98 8.36
C ASP A 12 11.02 -20.48 8.25
N VAL A 13 12.28 -20.13 7.99
CA VAL A 13 12.71 -18.72 7.85
C VAL A 13 11.98 -18.04 6.71
N ARG A 14 11.85 -18.71 5.56
CA ARG A 14 11.09 -18.22 4.43
C ARG A 14 9.63 -17.98 4.81
N SER A 15 9.00 -18.92 5.50
CA SER A 15 7.61 -18.81 5.93
C SER A 15 7.40 -17.60 6.87
N TYR A 16 8.30 -17.38 7.82
CA TYR A 16 8.23 -16.22 8.71
C TYR A 16 8.42 -14.89 7.96
N LEU A 17 9.36 -14.84 7.01
CA LEU A 17 9.59 -13.64 6.17
C LEU A 17 8.37 -13.35 5.29
N ASP A 18 7.82 -14.38 4.66
CA ASP A 18 6.65 -14.30 3.80
C ASP A 18 5.43 -13.79 4.59
N ALA A 19 5.20 -14.34 5.79
CA ALA A 19 4.13 -13.89 6.68
C ALA A 19 4.35 -12.43 7.14
N ALA A 20 5.55 -12.07 7.58
CA ALA A 20 5.87 -10.72 8.02
C ALA A 20 5.64 -9.69 6.90
N MET A 21 6.12 -9.99 5.68
CA MET A 21 5.95 -9.11 4.51
C MET A 21 4.47 -8.93 4.16
N TRP A 22 3.67 -10.01 4.24
CA TRP A 22 2.23 -9.93 4.00
C TRP A 22 1.51 -9.03 5.01
N PHE A 23 1.79 -9.19 6.30
CA PHE A 23 1.18 -8.35 7.34
C PHE A 23 1.57 -6.88 7.22
N VAL A 24 2.84 -6.58 6.97
CA VAL A 24 3.31 -5.20 6.75
C VAL A 24 2.64 -4.60 5.52
N SER A 25 2.54 -5.36 4.43
CA SER A 25 1.86 -4.95 3.20
C SER A 25 0.42 -4.54 3.48
N MET A 26 -0.35 -5.41 4.13
CA MET A 26 -1.73 -5.12 4.51
C MET A 26 -1.85 -3.89 5.40
N ALA A 27 -0.97 -3.75 6.40
CA ALA A 27 -1.00 -2.63 7.33
C ALA A 27 -0.82 -1.28 6.59
N VAL A 28 0.17 -1.19 5.71
CA VAL A 28 0.44 0.03 4.92
C VAL A 28 -0.75 0.38 4.03
N GLN A 29 -1.29 -0.60 3.31
CA GLN A 29 -2.46 -0.40 2.44
C GLN A 29 -3.71 0.01 3.22
N ALA A 30 -3.96 -0.60 4.37
CA ALA A 30 -5.10 -0.28 5.22
C ALA A 30 -5.00 1.15 5.77
N VAL A 31 -3.82 1.55 6.27
CA VAL A 31 -3.62 2.93 6.76
C VAL A 31 -3.77 3.94 5.62
N ALA A 32 -3.23 3.65 4.44
CA ALA A 32 -3.40 4.50 3.26
C ALA A 32 -4.88 4.67 2.88
N LEU A 33 -5.65 3.57 2.90
CA LEU A 33 -7.08 3.60 2.60
C LEU A 33 -7.88 4.40 3.63
N ILE A 34 -7.64 4.16 4.93
CA ILE A 34 -8.29 4.88 6.03
C ILE A 34 -8.00 6.39 5.90
N HIS A 35 -6.74 6.75 5.64
CA HIS A 35 -6.38 8.13 5.40
C HIS A 35 -7.12 8.71 4.18
N CYS A 36 -7.15 8.00 3.05
CA CYS A 36 -7.86 8.45 1.86
C CYS A 36 -9.36 8.67 2.10
N LEU A 37 -10.00 7.79 2.87
CA LEU A 37 -11.43 7.89 3.17
C LEU A 37 -11.75 9.03 4.14
N THR A 38 -10.87 9.32 5.10
CA THR A 38 -11.05 10.41 6.08
C THR A 38 -10.79 11.80 5.50
N GLN A 39 -9.99 11.93 4.44
CA GLN A 39 -9.68 13.22 3.82
C GLN A 39 -10.85 13.82 3.01
N ARG A 40 -10.95 15.16 2.98
CA ARG A 40 -11.98 15.88 2.22
C ARG A 40 -11.69 15.82 0.72
N GLY A 41 -12.71 15.49 -0.08
CA GLY A 41 -12.57 15.33 -1.54
C GLY A 41 -12.12 16.60 -2.29
N ALA A 42 -12.44 17.79 -1.78
CA ALA A 42 -12.03 19.05 -2.38
C ALA A 42 -10.50 19.25 -2.40
N GLY A 43 -9.76 18.69 -1.43
CA GLY A 43 -8.30 18.78 -1.39
C GLY A 43 -7.63 18.05 -2.56
N PHE A 44 -8.20 16.93 -3.01
CA PHE A 44 -7.69 16.18 -4.15
C PHE A 44 -7.83 16.95 -5.46
N GLN A 45 -8.92 17.70 -5.62
CA GLN A 45 -9.13 18.56 -6.79
C GLN A 45 -8.18 19.76 -6.78
N ALA A 46 -7.97 20.37 -5.60
CA ALA A 46 -7.03 21.47 -5.45
C ALA A 46 -5.56 21.06 -5.70
N LEU A 47 -5.19 19.82 -5.35
CA LEU A 47 -3.87 19.27 -5.61
C LEU A 47 -3.65 18.91 -7.10
N GLY A 48 -4.72 18.82 -7.90
CA GLY A 48 -4.62 18.43 -9.32
C GLY A 48 -4.27 16.95 -9.55
N THR A 49 -4.39 16.10 -8.53
CA THR A 49 -4.18 14.65 -8.63
C THR A 49 -5.48 13.92 -9.02
N LEU A 50 -5.43 12.58 -9.10
CA LEU A 50 -6.63 11.76 -9.32
C LEU A 50 -7.73 12.07 -8.28
N PRO A 51 -9.02 11.96 -8.66
CA PRO A 51 -10.11 12.21 -7.74
C PRO A 51 -10.10 11.23 -6.56
N LYS A 52 -10.62 11.66 -5.40
CA LYS A 52 -10.68 10.85 -4.16
C LYS A 52 -11.21 9.44 -4.41
N GLY A 53 -12.26 9.31 -5.22
CA GLY A 53 -12.88 8.02 -5.55
C GLY A 53 -11.93 7.08 -6.28
N ALA A 54 -11.11 7.59 -7.20
CA ALA A 54 -10.14 6.77 -7.93
C ALA A 54 -9.03 6.27 -7.01
N TRP A 55 -8.46 7.14 -6.16
CA TRP A 55 -7.47 6.73 -5.17
C TRP A 55 -8.01 5.69 -4.18
N ALA A 56 -9.21 5.91 -3.65
CA ALA A 56 -9.85 4.97 -2.74
C ALA A 56 -10.15 3.62 -3.43
N ALA A 57 -10.57 3.63 -4.70
CA ALA A 57 -10.82 2.42 -5.47
C ALA A 57 -9.53 1.63 -5.74
N ILE A 58 -8.45 2.30 -6.16
CA ILE A 58 -7.15 1.66 -6.42
C ILE A 58 -6.63 1.00 -5.14
N ILE A 59 -6.53 1.75 -4.04
CA ILE A 59 -6.01 1.22 -2.78
C ILE A 59 -6.94 0.13 -2.22
N GLY A 60 -8.25 0.32 -2.32
CA GLY A 60 -9.25 -0.64 -1.85
C GLY A 60 -9.19 -1.97 -2.61
N VAL A 61 -9.09 -1.93 -3.94
CA VAL A 61 -8.92 -3.13 -4.77
C VAL A 61 -7.58 -3.80 -4.48
N CYS A 62 -6.49 -3.03 -4.38
CA CYS A 62 -5.18 -3.55 -4.03
C CYS A 62 -5.17 -4.25 -2.65
N LEU A 63 -5.80 -3.64 -1.65
CA LEU A 63 -5.94 -4.22 -0.31
C LEU A 63 -6.77 -5.51 -0.38
N ALA A 64 -7.93 -5.47 -1.03
CA ALA A 64 -8.80 -6.64 -1.18
C ALA A 64 -8.07 -7.80 -1.88
N LEU A 65 -7.35 -7.54 -2.97
CA LEU A 65 -6.54 -8.54 -3.64
C LEU A 65 -5.42 -9.08 -2.74
N THR A 66 -4.77 -8.21 -1.97
CA THR A 66 -3.71 -8.61 -1.03
C THR A 66 -4.26 -9.55 0.06
N VAL A 67 -5.47 -9.31 0.56
CA VAL A 67 -6.14 -10.18 1.54
C VAL A 67 -6.55 -11.52 0.90
N LEU A 68 -7.17 -11.47 -0.29
CA LEU A 68 -7.75 -12.65 -0.93
C LEU A 68 -6.71 -13.60 -1.53
N VAL A 69 -5.62 -13.04 -2.09
CA VAL A 69 -4.60 -13.79 -2.83
C VAL A 69 -3.40 -14.15 -1.96
N GLY A 70 -3.19 -13.43 -0.86
CA GLY A 70 -2.06 -13.65 0.03
C GLY A 70 -0.72 -13.33 -0.64
N LEU A 71 0.33 -14.06 -0.22
CA LEU A 71 1.66 -13.99 -0.84
C LEU A 71 1.83 -14.91 -2.06
N SER A 72 0.79 -15.68 -2.42
CA SER A 72 0.86 -16.67 -3.51
C SER A 72 1.04 -16.01 -4.90
N LEU A 73 0.68 -14.73 -5.04
CA LEU A 73 1.02 -13.88 -6.18
C LEU A 73 1.77 -12.64 -5.69
N LEU A 74 3.00 -12.83 -5.21
CA LEU A 74 3.92 -11.78 -4.72
C LEU A 74 3.84 -10.49 -5.54
N ILE A 75 3.75 -10.59 -6.88
CA ILE A 75 3.69 -9.43 -7.78
C ILE A 75 2.47 -8.54 -7.49
N ILE A 76 1.28 -9.13 -7.30
CA ILE A 76 0.04 -8.37 -7.05
C ILE A 76 0.13 -7.66 -5.69
N THR A 77 0.61 -8.38 -4.67
CA THR A 77 0.81 -7.87 -3.32
C THR A 77 1.81 -6.70 -3.32
N MET A 78 2.91 -6.84 -4.06
CA MET A 78 3.92 -5.78 -4.20
C MET A 78 3.39 -4.55 -4.95
N ILE A 79 2.61 -4.73 -6.01
CA ILE A 79 1.94 -3.62 -6.71
C ILE A 79 0.98 -2.90 -5.74
N GLY A 80 0.27 -3.65 -4.91
CA GLY A 80 -0.64 -3.10 -3.93
C GLY A 80 0.06 -2.24 -2.88
N VAL A 81 1.20 -2.69 -2.36
CA VAL A 81 2.05 -1.87 -1.48
C VAL A 81 2.61 -0.65 -2.19
N ALA A 82 3.10 -0.80 -3.42
CA ALA A 82 3.62 0.33 -4.19
C ALA A 82 2.55 1.41 -4.36
N ALA A 83 1.32 1.05 -4.71
CA ALA A 83 0.20 1.99 -4.81
C ALA A 83 -0.09 2.71 -3.48
N ALA A 84 -0.07 1.99 -2.35
CA ALA A 84 -0.27 2.58 -1.03
C ALA A 84 0.89 3.50 -0.62
N LEU A 85 2.13 3.14 -0.94
CA LEU A 85 3.31 3.97 -0.69
C LEU A 85 3.28 5.25 -1.53
N ILE A 86 2.93 5.16 -2.82
CA ILE A 86 2.76 6.35 -3.67
C ILE A 86 1.72 7.28 -3.04
N TYR A 87 0.57 6.75 -2.62
CA TYR A 87 -0.43 7.57 -1.94
C TYR A 87 0.11 8.22 -0.65
N MET A 88 0.79 7.45 0.20
CA MET A 88 1.31 7.94 1.48
C MET A 88 2.44 8.96 1.35
N LEU A 89 3.26 8.86 0.31
CA LEU A 89 4.46 9.67 0.14
C LEU A 89 4.25 10.85 -0.80
N ASP A 90 3.31 10.76 -1.75
CA ASP A 90 3.04 11.81 -2.72
C ASP A 90 1.77 12.60 -2.34
N VAL A 91 0.64 11.91 -2.25
CA VAL A 91 -0.67 12.55 -2.08
C VAL A 91 -0.89 13.05 -0.65
N ARG A 92 -0.50 12.28 0.36
CA ARG A 92 -0.71 12.63 1.76
C ARG A 92 0.06 13.90 2.18
N PRO A 93 1.36 14.08 1.85
CA PRO A 93 2.05 15.33 2.11
C PRO A 93 1.42 16.50 1.37
N GLY A 94 1.07 16.34 0.08
CA GLY A 94 0.42 17.41 -0.68
C GLY A 94 -0.93 17.86 -0.08
N LEU A 95 -1.74 16.91 0.40
CA LEU A 95 -2.99 17.22 1.12
C LEU A 95 -2.73 17.94 2.45
N LYS A 96 -1.67 17.57 3.15
CA LYS A 96 -1.27 18.22 4.40
C LYS A 96 -0.82 19.66 4.16
N ASP A 97 0.02 19.90 3.15
CA ASP A 97 0.52 21.23 2.81
C ASP A 97 -0.61 22.18 2.41
N LEU A 98 -1.59 21.67 1.63
CA LEU A 98 -2.83 22.40 1.31
C LEU A 98 -3.65 22.75 2.55
N SER A 99 -3.77 21.81 3.50
CA SER A 99 -4.54 22.03 4.73
C SER A 99 -3.86 22.99 5.70
N ASP A 100 -2.52 23.01 5.73
CA ASP A 100 -1.73 23.85 6.63
C ASP A 100 -1.56 25.28 6.08
N GLY A 101 -2.05 25.57 4.87
CA GLY A 101 -1.98 26.91 4.24
C GLY A 101 -0.56 27.35 3.88
N LYS A 102 0.42 26.45 3.98
CA LYS A 102 1.79 26.69 3.58
C LYS A 102 1.89 26.42 2.09
N GLY A 103 1.66 27.47 1.29
CA GLY A 103 1.87 27.41 -0.16
C GLY A 103 3.26 26.84 -0.45
N PHE A 104 3.33 25.88 -1.38
CA PHE A 104 4.57 25.29 -1.86
C PHE A 104 5.43 26.40 -2.48
N TRP A 105 6.36 26.91 -1.68
CA TRP A 105 7.45 27.82 -2.05
C TRP A 105 8.70 27.39 -1.30
#